data_AF-A0A964VW80-F1
#
_entry.id   AF-A0A964VW80-F1
#
_cell.length_a   1.000
_cell.length_b   1.000
_cell.length_c   1.000
_cell.angle_alpha   90.00
_cell.angle_beta   90.00
_cell.angle_gamma   90.00
#
_symmetry.space_group_name_H-M   'P 1'
#
loop_
_entity.id
_entity.type
_entity.pdbx_description
1 polymer ?
#
loop_
_entity_poly.entity_id
_entity_poly.type
_entity_poly.pdbx_seq_one_letter_code
_entity_poly.pdbx_strand_id
1 'polypeptide(L)'
;MKTAENWHTDVIGLFRGLRRVWADRYQLPVPSVADQLKAERERQGRTVHDVANVTNIKTDHIRALESGDWDAFGAQVYIRGFTRTYSKELRLDIPQIMSELETELGKSEDYSAPPPLNGRRKGPLDFITLWLSRVRWQWFFPILIGAGVLTAGWMGYRSWLSSRLVGTSSGAPARSAVVPAPVPSTVPLGNALRPLPRKALNAQAPLPTNATTPPVRTR
;
A
#
# COMPACT_ATOMS: atom_id res chain seq x y z
N MET A 1 52.46 -31.31 83.51
CA MET A 1 52.99 -30.51 82.37
C MET A 1 52.52 -31.14 81.06
N LYS A 2 51.49 -30.58 80.42
CA LYS A 2 51.14 -30.66 78.97
C LYS A 2 49.62 -30.47 78.81
N THR A 3 49.14 -29.23 78.74
CA THR A 3 47.75 -28.92 78.32
C THR A 3 47.52 -27.43 78.05
N ALA A 4 48.42 -26.77 77.31
CA ALA A 4 48.25 -25.34 76.99
C ALA A 4 48.47 -24.97 75.50
N GLU A 5 48.78 -25.92 74.61
CA GLU A 5 49.40 -25.59 73.32
C GLU A 5 48.55 -25.85 72.07
N ASN A 6 47.24 -26.11 72.18
CA ASN A 6 46.39 -26.44 71.01
C ASN A 6 45.26 -25.46 70.69
N TRP A 7 45.15 -24.31 71.38
CA TRP A 7 44.07 -23.34 71.14
C TRP A 7 44.19 -22.56 69.83
N HIS A 8 45.34 -22.61 69.15
CA HIS A 8 45.61 -21.77 67.99
C HIS A 8 45.06 -22.32 66.66
N THR A 9 44.80 -23.63 66.57
CA THR A 9 44.38 -24.31 65.33
C THR A 9 42.86 -24.47 65.19
N ASP A 10 42.12 -24.51 66.29
CA ASP A 10 40.67 -24.74 66.26
C ASP A 10 39.86 -23.49 65.85
N VAL A 11 40.33 -22.29 66.23
CA VAL A 11 39.66 -21.03 65.87
C VAL A 11 39.77 -20.75 64.37
N ILE A 12 40.89 -21.13 63.74
CA ILE A 12 41.13 -20.92 62.31
C ILE A 12 40.27 -21.87 61.44
N GLY A 13 39.94 -23.07 61.95
CA GLY A 13 39.05 -24.03 61.28
C GLY A 13 37.59 -23.56 61.21
N LEU A 14 37.11 -22.93 62.29
CA LEU A 14 35.73 -22.43 62.40
C LEU A 14 35.43 -21.30 61.40
N PHE A 15 36.39 -20.39 61.17
CA PHE A 15 36.26 -19.31 60.18
C PHE A 15 36.24 -19.82 58.73
N ARG A 16 36.89 -20.96 58.46
CA ARG A 16 36.92 -21.57 57.12
C ARG A 16 35.60 -22.26 56.76
N GLY A 17 34.83 -22.71 57.75
CA GLY A 17 33.47 -23.24 57.60
C GLY A 17 32.41 -22.15 57.46
N LEU A 18 32.51 -21.07 58.24
CA LEU A 18 31.56 -19.95 58.16
C LEU A 18 31.58 -19.25 56.80
N ARG A 19 32.74 -19.07 56.17
CA ARG A 19 32.83 -18.40 54.86
C ARG A 19 32.01 -19.10 53.75
N ARG A 20 31.78 -20.41 53.87
CA ARG A 20 30.97 -21.18 52.91
C ARG A 20 29.46 -21.00 53.13
N VAL A 21 29.03 -20.89 54.39
CA VAL A 21 27.61 -20.74 54.78
C VAL A 21 27.10 -19.31 54.58
N TRP A 22 27.98 -18.29 54.60
CA TRP A 22 27.60 -16.89 54.36
C TRP A 22 27.44 -16.54 52.86
N ALA A 23 28.16 -17.23 51.97
CA ALA A 23 28.06 -17.01 50.52
C ALA A 23 26.71 -17.50 49.95
N ASP A 24 26.19 -18.63 50.43
CA ASP A 24 24.88 -19.17 50.01
C ASP A 24 23.69 -18.32 50.50
N ARG A 25 23.87 -17.56 51.60
CA ARG A 25 22.81 -16.72 52.17
C ARG A 25 22.72 -15.33 51.54
N TYR A 26 23.73 -14.95 50.76
CA TYR A 26 23.76 -13.77 49.91
C TYR A 26 23.81 -14.21 48.45
N GLN A 27 22.75 -14.89 47.99
CA GLN A 27 22.43 -14.93 46.58
C GLN A 27 22.03 -13.50 46.17
N LEU A 28 23.00 -12.59 46.08
CA LEU A 28 22.77 -11.23 45.59
C LEU A 28 22.18 -11.39 44.19
N PRO A 29 20.92 -10.98 43.97
CA PRO A 29 20.35 -11.02 42.63
C PRO A 29 21.31 -10.31 41.69
N VAL A 30 21.63 -10.94 40.57
CA VAL A 30 22.43 -10.29 39.52
C VAL A 30 21.80 -8.93 39.24
N PRO A 31 22.54 -7.82 39.38
CA PRO A 31 21.96 -6.49 39.29
C PRO A 31 21.34 -6.33 37.91
N SER A 32 20.07 -5.91 37.89
CA SER A 32 19.37 -5.69 36.63
C SER A 32 20.02 -4.57 35.83
N VAL A 33 19.71 -4.48 34.54
CA VAL A 33 20.18 -3.35 33.72
C VAL A 33 19.76 -2.01 34.33
N ALA A 34 18.53 -1.94 34.86
CA ALA A 34 18.03 -0.76 35.56
C ALA A 34 18.89 -0.38 36.78
N ASP A 35 19.25 -1.38 37.60
CA ASP A 35 20.10 -1.17 38.78
C ASP A 35 21.50 -0.69 38.39
N GLN A 36 22.07 -1.25 37.32
CA GLN A 36 23.40 -0.87 36.84
C GLN A 36 23.43 0.58 36.35
N LEU A 37 22.43 1.01 35.57
CA LEU A 37 22.31 2.40 35.09
C LEU A 37 22.18 3.37 36.27
N LYS A 38 21.32 3.04 37.23
CA LYS A 38 21.09 3.88 38.42
C LYS A 38 22.33 3.97 39.29
N ALA A 39 22.95 2.84 39.61
CA ALA A 39 24.16 2.78 40.43
C ALA A 39 25.31 3.56 39.80
N GLU A 40 25.46 3.48 38.49
CA GLU A 40 26.46 4.25 37.76
C GLU A 40 26.19 5.76 37.82
N ARG A 41 24.95 6.21 37.58
CA ARG A 41 24.59 7.62 37.70
C ARG A 41 24.90 8.15 39.11
N GLU A 42 24.51 7.39 40.13
CA GLU A 42 24.73 7.75 41.54
C GLU A 42 26.21 7.77 41.89
N ARG A 43 27.01 6.83 41.36
CA ARG A 43 28.47 6.82 41.52
C ARG A 43 29.12 8.06 40.93
N GLN A 44 28.58 8.58 39.83
CA GLN A 44 29.05 9.83 39.21
C GLN A 44 28.50 11.08 39.90
N GLY A 45 27.64 10.95 40.90
CA GLY A 45 27.02 12.07 41.62
C GLY A 45 26.08 12.92 40.75
N ARG A 46 25.58 12.38 39.64
CA ARG A 46 24.74 13.12 38.68
C ARG A 46 23.27 13.01 39.05
N THR A 47 22.52 14.10 38.91
CA THR A 47 21.07 14.03 39.06
C THR A 47 20.41 13.50 37.79
N VAL A 48 19.18 12.99 37.93
CA VAL A 48 18.37 12.59 36.77
C VAL A 48 18.17 13.76 35.79
N HIS A 49 18.03 14.99 36.30
CA HIS A 49 17.89 16.19 35.47
C HIS A 49 19.15 16.50 34.67
N ASP A 50 20.34 16.33 35.25
CA ASP A 50 21.60 16.59 34.55
C ASP A 50 21.76 15.65 33.35
N VAL A 51 21.50 14.36 33.56
CA VAL A 51 21.54 13.37 32.49
C VAL A 51 20.45 13.65 31.45
N ALA A 52 19.24 13.99 31.87
CA ALA A 52 18.14 14.33 30.98
C ALA A 52 18.50 15.48 30.03
N ASN A 53 19.16 16.51 30.57
CA ASN A 53 19.60 17.66 29.79
C ASN A 53 20.67 17.30 28.75
N VAL A 54 21.61 16.42 29.09
CA VAL A 54 22.69 16.02 28.17
C VAL A 54 22.22 15.04 27.11
N THR A 55 21.40 14.06 27.49
CA THR A 55 20.90 13.01 26.60
C THR A 55 19.67 13.42 25.80
N ASN A 56 19.03 14.54 26.17
CA ASN A 56 17.73 14.99 25.67
C ASN A 56 16.62 13.93 25.82
N ILE A 57 16.75 13.06 26.84
CA ILE A 57 15.73 12.09 27.22
C ILE A 57 14.90 12.71 28.34
N LYS A 58 13.57 12.60 28.28
CA LYS A 58 12.69 13.11 29.34
C LYS A 58 13.03 12.45 30.68
N THR A 59 12.95 13.23 31.76
CA THR A 59 13.21 12.74 33.13
C THR A 59 12.34 11.54 33.50
N ASP A 60 11.10 11.49 33.03
CA ASP A 60 10.19 10.38 33.30
C ASP A 60 10.67 9.07 32.67
N HIS A 61 11.24 9.14 31.47
CA HIS A 61 11.83 7.97 30.81
C HIS A 61 13.14 7.53 31.45
N ILE A 62 13.96 8.45 31.98
CA ILE A 62 15.16 8.07 32.75
C ILE A 62 14.76 7.38 34.05
N ARG A 63 13.73 7.89 34.75
CA ARG A 63 13.21 7.23 35.96
C ARG A 63 12.66 5.85 35.64
N ALA A 64 11.90 5.70 34.56
CA ALA A 64 11.37 4.41 34.11
C ALA A 64 12.51 3.41 33.77
N LEU A 65 13.59 3.87 33.12
CA LEU A 65 14.79 3.08 32.88
C LEU A 65 15.44 2.60 34.18
N GLU A 66 15.60 3.50 35.16
CA GLU A 66 16.23 3.20 36.46
C GLU A 66 15.34 2.37 37.41
N SER A 67 14.03 2.32 37.16
CA SER A 67 13.10 1.46 37.90
C SER A 67 12.80 0.13 37.20
N GLY A 68 13.32 -0.08 35.99
CA GLY A 68 12.99 -1.25 35.17
C GLY A 68 11.52 -1.29 34.73
N ASP A 69 10.84 -0.14 34.69
CA ASP A 69 9.45 -0.03 34.23
C ASP A 69 9.42 0.01 32.70
N TRP A 70 9.57 -1.17 32.09
CA TRP A 70 9.58 -1.35 30.64
C TRP A 70 8.21 -1.06 30.01
N ASP A 71 7.12 -1.21 30.76
CA ASP A 71 5.74 -1.00 30.29
C ASP A 71 5.40 0.48 30.11
N ALA A 72 6.10 1.38 30.80
CA ALA A 72 6.01 2.82 30.56
C ALA A 72 6.45 3.23 29.14
N PHE A 73 7.17 2.36 28.42
CA PHE A 73 7.58 2.58 27.06
C PHE A 73 6.59 1.92 26.09
N GLY A 74 5.93 2.71 25.23
CA GLY A 74 4.96 2.18 24.26
C GLY A 74 5.54 1.22 23.20
N ALA A 75 6.86 1.05 23.12
CA ALA A 75 7.53 0.06 22.29
C ALA A 75 8.95 -0.24 22.79
N GLN A 76 9.39 -1.50 22.70
CA GLN A 76 10.74 -1.95 23.09
C GLN A 76 11.88 -1.22 22.35
N VAL A 77 11.61 -0.73 21.12
CA VAL A 77 12.59 0.03 20.34
C VAL A 77 13.02 1.31 21.09
N TYR A 78 12.12 1.92 21.85
CA TYR A 78 12.44 3.08 22.69
C TYR A 78 13.31 2.69 23.87
N ILE A 79 13.02 1.56 24.53
CA ILE A 79 13.84 1.04 25.64
C ILE A 79 15.28 0.82 25.18
N ARG A 80 15.47 0.10 24.06
CA ARG A 80 16.79 -0.17 23.48
C ARG A 80 17.52 1.12 23.11
N GLY A 81 16.82 2.06 22.47
CA GLY A 81 17.40 3.34 22.04
C GLY A 81 17.84 4.22 23.21
N PHE A 82 16.98 4.36 24.23
CA PHE A 82 17.29 5.18 25.40
C PHE A 82 18.34 4.54 26.29
N THR A 83 18.30 3.21 26.51
CA THR A 83 19.34 2.49 27.24
C THR A 83 20.70 2.71 26.58
N ARG A 84 20.80 2.58 25.25
CA ARG A 84 22.05 2.80 24.53
C ARG A 84 22.59 4.21 24.68
N THR A 85 21.74 5.22 24.53
CA THR A 85 22.12 6.63 24.70
C THR A 85 22.55 6.91 26.14
N TYR A 86 21.84 6.32 27.11
CA TYR A 86 22.12 6.53 28.53
C TYR A 86 23.43 5.84 28.95
N SER A 87 23.65 4.59 28.57
CA SER A 87 24.90 3.87 28.80
C SER A 87 26.10 4.58 28.18
N LYS A 88 25.92 5.18 26.99
CA LYS A 88 26.96 5.99 26.34
C LYS A 88 27.32 7.21 27.19
N GLU A 89 26.33 7.93 27.72
CA GLU A 89 26.56 9.10 28.56
C GLU A 89 27.24 8.73 29.88
N LEU A 90 26.83 7.61 30.47
CA LEU A 90 27.41 7.08 31.70
C LEU A 90 28.74 6.34 31.51
N ARG A 91 29.24 6.20 30.27
CA ARG A 91 30.49 5.50 29.91
C ARG A 91 30.51 4.03 30.37
N LEU A 92 29.36 3.37 30.32
CA LEU A 92 29.24 1.92 30.55
C LEU A 92 29.61 1.13 29.29
N ASP A 93 29.89 -0.16 29.46
CA ASP A 93 30.10 -1.08 28.34
C ASP A 93 28.76 -1.35 27.62
N ILE A 94 28.55 -0.64 26.51
CA ILE A 94 27.31 -0.70 25.74
C ILE A 94 26.99 -2.13 25.26
N PRO A 95 27.91 -2.86 24.60
CA PRO A 95 27.70 -4.27 24.25
C PRO A 95 27.18 -5.14 25.39
N GLN A 96 27.81 -5.02 26.57
CA GLN A 96 27.43 -5.81 27.74
C GLN A 96 26.02 -5.45 28.22
N ILE A 97 25.76 -4.16 28.48
CA ILE A 97 24.47 -3.68 28.96
C ILE A 97 23.34 -4.04 27.99
N MET A 98 23.57 -3.89 26.69
CA MET A 98 22.55 -4.23 25.69
C MET A 98 22.28 -5.74 25.65
N SER A 99 23.31 -6.59 25.79
CA SER A 99 23.12 -8.05 25.84
C SER A 99 22.28 -8.48 27.05
N GLU A 100 22.54 -7.87 28.21
CA GLU A 100 21.78 -8.12 29.43
C GLU A 100 20.33 -7.62 29.28
N LEU A 101 20.14 -6.44 28.66
CA LEU A 101 18.81 -5.89 28.39
C LEU A 101 17.99 -6.79 27.47
N GLU A 102 18.58 -7.33 26.41
CA GLU A 102 17.86 -8.28 25.54
C GLU A 102 17.46 -9.55 26.28
N THR A 103 18.26 -9.98 27.27
CA THR A 103 17.93 -11.14 28.11
C THR A 103 16.78 -10.83 29.07
N GLU A 104 16.70 -9.60 29.60
CA GLU A 104 15.60 -9.15 30.44
C GLU A 104 14.30 -8.92 29.63
N LEU A 105 14.41 -8.31 28.45
CA LEU A 105 13.29 -8.08 27.55
C LEU A 105 12.76 -9.38 26.94
N GLY A 106 13.63 -10.33 26.61
CA GLY A 106 13.26 -11.67 26.15
C GLY A 106 12.50 -12.49 27.21
N LYS A 107 12.72 -12.22 28.51
CA LYS A 107 11.92 -12.80 29.59
C LYS A 107 10.55 -12.12 29.76
N SER A 108 10.38 -10.91 29.23
CA SER A 108 9.12 -10.14 29.26
C SER A 108 8.37 -10.16 27.92
N GLU A 109 8.75 -11.04 26.99
CA GLU A 109 8.09 -11.29 25.69
C GLU A 109 6.69 -11.95 25.79
N ASP A 110 5.84 -11.47 26.70
CA ASP A 110 4.38 -11.56 26.57
C ASP A 110 3.77 -10.24 26.04
N TYR A 111 4.59 -9.19 25.86
CA TYR A 111 4.15 -7.84 25.45
C TYR A 111 4.54 -7.43 24.01
N SER A 112 4.96 -8.38 23.16
CA SER A 112 5.19 -8.13 21.72
C SER A 112 3.89 -7.97 20.90
N ALA A 113 2.73 -7.87 21.55
CA ALA A 113 1.53 -7.36 20.91
C ALA A 113 1.65 -5.83 20.82
N PRO A 114 1.65 -5.22 19.62
CA PRO A 114 1.63 -3.77 19.49
C PRO A 114 0.45 -3.21 20.30
N PRO A 115 0.63 -2.10 21.06
CA PRO A 115 -0.46 -1.53 21.84
C PRO A 115 -1.66 -1.31 20.91
N PRO A 116 -2.87 -1.76 21.29
CA PRO A 116 -4.04 -1.59 20.45
C PRO A 116 -4.32 -0.10 20.34
N LEU A 117 -3.88 0.50 19.23
CA LEU A 117 -4.36 1.81 18.80
C LEU A 117 -5.86 1.64 18.55
N ASN A 118 -6.65 2.05 19.54
CA ASN A 118 -8.10 2.20 19.49
C ASN A 118 -8.88 1.00 18.93
N GLY A 119 -9.38 0.12 19.80
CA GLY A 119 -10.65 -0.59 19.59
C GLY A 119 -10.88 -1.24 18.23
N ARG A 120 -9.83 -1.66 17.51
CA ARG A 120 -9.99 -2.26 16.19
C ARG A 120 -10.37 -3.71 16.40
N ARG A 121 -11.68 -3.93 16.52
CA ARG A 121 -12.30 -5.22 16.22
C ARG A 121 -11.68 -5.69 14.91
N LYS A 122 -10.95 -6.80 14.94
CA LYS A 122 -10.46 -7.52 13.76
C LYS A 122 -11.67 -7.90 12.92
N GLY A 123 -12.09 -6.99 12.06
CA GLY A 123 -13.25 -7.13 11.20
C GLY A 123 -12.82 -7.58 9.82
N PRO A 124 -13.76 -8.08 9.00
CA PRO A 124 -13.51 -8.47 7.60
C PRO A 124 -12.92 -7.34 6.73
N LEU A 125 -12.95 -6.09 7.22
CA LEU A 125 -12.33 -4.93 6.60
C LEU A 125 -10.78 -4.98 6.60
N ASP A 126 -10.14 -5.56 7.62
CA ASP A 126 -8.67 -5.70 7.62
C ASP A 126 -8.22 -6.74 6.59
N PHE A 127 -9.03 -7.77 6.35
CA PHE A 127 -8.79 -8.75 5.28
C PHE A 127 -8.84 -8.09 3.89
N ILE A 128 -9.81 -7.19 3.67
CA ILE A 128 -9.91 -6.39 2.43
C ILE A 128 -8.72 -5.43 2.30
N THR A 129 -8.31 -4.80 3.40
CA THR A 129 -7.20 -3.83 3.43
C THR A 129 -5.86 -4.50 3.11
N LEU A 130 -5.61 -5.69 3.65
CA LEU A 130 -4.40 -6.47 3.36
C LEU A 130 -4.41 -7.02 1.93
N TRP A 131 -5.58 -7.41 1.40
CA TRP A 131 -5.72 -7.89 0.03
C TRP A 131 -5.48 -6.77 -1.00
N LEU A 132 -5.94 -5.54 -0.73
CA LEU A 132 -5.70 -4.37 -1.58
C LEU A 132 -4.23 -3.92 -1.62
N SER A 133 -3.46 -4.13 -0.55
CA SER A 133 -2.05 -3.70 -0.49
C SER A 133 -1.11 -4.54 -1.36
N ARG A 134 -1.52 -5.77 -1.75
CA ARG A 134 -0.68 -6.65 -2.59
C ARG A 134 -0.95 -6.48 -4.08
N VAL A 135 -1.96 -5.69 -4.45
CA VAL A 135 -2.26 -5.41 -5.85
C VAL A 135 -1.55 -4.14 -6.28
N ARG A 136 -0.68 -4.25 -7.28
CA ARG A 136 0.07 -3.12 -7.85
C ARG A 136 -0.89 -2.10 -8.45
N TRP A 137 -1.24 -1.07 -7.69
CA TRP A 137 -2.21 -0.02 -8.08
C TRP A 137 -1.85 0.70 -9.39
N GLN A 138 -0.59 0.58 -9.80
CA GLN A 138 -0.04 0.98 -11.10
C GLN A 138 -0.76 0.34 -12.32
N TRP A 139 -1.38 -0.84 -12.16
CA TRP A 139 -2.10 -1.53 -13.25
C TRP A 139 -3.61 -1.25 -13.26
N PHE A 140 -4.22 -0.83 -12.14
CA PHE A 140 -5.66 -0.57 -12.10
C PHE A 140 -6.08 0.67 -12.88
N PHE A 141 -5.30 1.76 -12.78
CA PHE A 141 -5.60 2.98 -13.52
C PHE A 141 -5.60 2.80 -15.04
N PRO A 142 -4.60 2.18 -15.69
CA PRO A 142 -4.64 1.96 -17.13
C PRO A 142 -5.74 0.98 -17.55
N ILE A 143 -6.05 -0.04 -16.74
CA ILE A 143 -7.14 -0.98 -17.02
C ILE A 143 -8.50 -0.29 -16.92
N LEU A 144 -8.71 0.57 -15.92
CA LEU A 144 -9.96 1.32 -15.75
C LEU A 144 -10.17 2.32 -16.89
N ILE A 145 -9.11 3.04 -17.29
CA ILE A 145 -9.14 3.96 -18.42
C ILE A 145 -9.42 3.20 -19.72
N GLY A 146 -8.73 2.07 -19.95
CA GLY A 146 -8.93 1.22 -21.12
C GLY A 146 -10.36 0.65 -21.19
N ALA A 147 -10.89 0.17 -20.07
CA ALA A 147 -12.26 -0.33 -19.98
C ALA A 147 -13.29 0.79 -20.27
N GLY A 148 -13.06 1.99 -19.74
CA GLY A 148 -13.88 3.17 -20.02
C GLY A 148 -13.93 3.50 -21.51
N VAL A 149 -12.78 3.55 -22.18
CA VAL A 149 -12.68 3.80 -23.63
C VAL A 149 -13.37 2.69 -24.42
N LEU A 150 -13.20 1.43 -24.04
CA LEU A 150 -13.87 0.29 -24.69
C LEU A 150 -15.39 0.38 -24.53
N THR A 151 -15.90 0.71 -23.34
CA THR A 151 -17.34 0.86 -23.12
C THR A 151 -17.94 2.04 -23.89
N ALA A 152 -17.25 3.19 -23.93
CA ALA A 152 -17.69 4.35 -24.70
C ALA A 152 -17.69 4.07 -26.21
N GLY A 153 -16.63 3.40 -26.71
CA GLY A 153 -16.54 2.95 -28.09
C GLY A 153 -17.64 1.94 -28.45
N TRP A 154 -17.90 0.96 -27.59
CA TRP A 154 -18.99 0.00 -27.77
C TRP A 154 -20.36 0.66 -27.76
N MET A 155 -20.59 1.61 -26.85
CA MET A 155 -21.84 2.37 -26.74
C MET A 155 -22.07 3.22 -28.00
N GLY A 156 -21.02 3.87 -28.51
CA GLY A 156 -21.05 4.63 -29.77
C GLY A 156 -21.31 3.72 -30.98
N TYR A 157 -20.63 2.56 -31.06
CA TYR A 157 -20.83 1.57 -32.11
C TYR A 157 -22.26 1.00 -32.10
N ARG A 158 -22.78 0.68 -30.91
CA ARG A 158 -24.16 0.19 -30.73
C ARG A 158 -25.17 1.26 -31.10
N SER A 159 -24.92 2.52 -30.75
CA SER A 159 -25.76 3.65 -31.13
C SER A 159 -25.77 3.82 -32.65
N TRP A 160 -24.61 3.82 -33.30
CA TRP A 160 -24.49 3.93 -34.76
C TRP A 160 -25.15 2.76 -35.50
N LEU A 161 -25.05 1.54 -34.97
CA LEU A 161 -25.74 0.38 -35.52
C LEU A 161 -27.26 0.50 -35.36
N SER A 162 -27.74 1.02 -34.21
CA SER A 162 -29.18 1.28 -34.02
C SER A 162 -29.70 2.36 -34.96
N SER A 163 -28.90 3.38 -35.29
CA SER A 163 -29.24 4.40 -36.30
C SER A 163 -29.37 3.80 -37.71
N ARG A 164 -28.64 2.74 -38.02
CA ARG A 164 -28.71 2.04 -39.31
C ARG A 164 -29.86 1.02 -39.39
N LEU A 165 -30.38 0.54 -38.26
CA LEU A 165 -31.54 -0.36 -38.22
C LEU A 165 -32.87 0.40 -38.06
N VAL A 166 -32.85 1.61 -37.48
CA VAL A 166 -34.03 2.49 -37.34
C VAL A 166 -34.22 3.41 -38.57
N GLY A 167 -33.19 3.59 -39.40
CA GLY A 167 -33.22 4.44 -40.59
C GLY A 167 -33.96 3.90 -41.82
N THR A 168 -34.52 2.69 -41.80
CA THR A 168 -35.12 2.06 -42.99
C THR A 168 -36.64 2.14 -43.08
N SER A 169 -37.31 3.01 -42.29
CA SER A 169 -38.78 3.10 -42.30
C SER A 169 -39.37 4.51 -42.43
N SER A 170 -38.68 5.44 -43.10
CA SER A 170 -39.35 6.66 -43.57
C SER A 170 -38.79 7.11 -44.90
N GLY A 171 -39.21 6.41 -45.94
CA GLY A 171 -38.87 6.71 -47.33
C GLY A 171 -39.42 5.67 -48.31
N ALA A 172 -40.57 5.07 -48.02
CA ALA A 172 -41.38 4.55 -49.12
C ALA A 172 -41.78 5.79 -49.92
N PRO A 173 -41.38 5.93 -51.20
CA PRO A 173 -41.96 6.98 -52.02
C PRO A 173 -43.47 6.74 -51.94
N ALA A 174 -44.21 7.78 -51.58
CA ALA A 174 -45.63 7.82 -51.84
C ALA A 174 -45.79 7.42 -53.32
N ARG A 175 -46.18 6.17 -53.55
CA ARG A 175 -46.76 5.75 -54.80
C ARG A 175 -47.87 6.75 -54.99
N SER A 176 -47.69 7.68 -55.92
CA SER A 176 -48.78 8.43 -56.50
C SER A 176 -49.87 7.39 -56.75
N ALA A 177 -50.93 7.46 -55.96
CA ALA A 177 -52.17 6.78 -56.28
C ALA A 177 -52.59 7.44 -57.60
N VAL A 178 -52.19 6.82 -58.70
CA VAL A 178 -52.75 7.08 -60.01
C VAL A 178 -54.21 6.69 -59.86
N VAL A 179 -55.06 7.69 -59.63
CA VAL A 179 -56.48 7.57 -59.89
C VAL A 179 -56.58 7.23 -61.38
N PRO A 180 -57.10 6.06 -61.78
CA PRO A 180 -57.36 5.81 -63.18
C PRO A 180 -58.47 6.78 -63.60
N ALA A 181 -58.13 7.74 -64.47
CA ALA A 181 -59.13 8.52 -65.18
C ALA A 181 -60.07 7.56 -65.94
N PRO A 182 -61.39 7.84 -66.00
CA PRO A 182 -62.33 7.00 -66.72
C PRO A 182 -61.94 6.96 -68.21
N VAL A 183 -61.61 5.76 -68.68
CA VAL A 183 -61.36 5.48 -70.10
C VAL A 183 -62.66 5.67 -70.90
N PRO A 184 -62.68 6.51 -71.95
CA PRO A 184 -63.77 6.48 -72.92
C PRO A 184 -63.69 5.17 -73.70
N SER A 185 -64.78 4.40 -73.69
CA SER A 185 -64.91 3.21 -74.51
C SER A 185 -64.93 3.59 -75.98
N THR A 186 -63.95 3.13 -76.76
CA THR A 186 -64.08 3.02 -78.22
C THR A 186 -63.61 1.64 -78.66
N VAL A 187 -64.55 0.89 -79.21
CA VAL A 187 -64.43 -0.39 -79.92
C VAL A 187 -64.97 -0.10 -81.34
N PRO A 188 -64.50 -0.74 -82.44
CA PRO A 188 -63.42 -0.26 -83.29
C PRO A 188 -63.84 -0.18 -84.79
N LEU A 189 -62.83 -0.07 -85.66
CA LEU A 189 -62.82 -0.36 -87.11
C LEU A 189 -63.50 0.64 -88.07
N GLY A 190 -62.66 1.34 -88.83
CA GLY A 190 -63.08 2.15 -89.96
C GLY A 190 -61.90 2.69 -90.76
N ASN A 191 -61.19 1.77 -91.42
CA ASN A 191 -60.45 1.92 -92.68
C ASN A 191 -59.76 3.23 -93.08
N ALA A 192 -58.55 3.00 -93.61
CA ALA A 192 -57.92 3.69 -94.73
C ALA A 192 -57.23 5.02 -94.40
N LEU A 193 -55.90 4.98 -94.26
CA LEU A 193 -54.97 5.19 -95.38
C LEU A 193 -53.53 5.25 -94.83
N ARG A 194 -52.72 4.23 -95.18
CA ARG A 194 -51.23 4.32 -95.24
C ARG A 194 -50.84 5.31 -96.36
N PRO A 195 -49.60 5.85 -96.50
CA PRO A 195 -48.27 5.18 -96.34
C PRO A 195 -47.17 6.05 -95.65
N LEU A 196 -46.23 5.53 -94.82
CA LEU A 196 -44.92 4.89 -95.07
C LEU A 196 -43.76 5.68 -94.36
N PRO A 197 -42.60 5.05 -94.07
CA PRO A 197 -41.75 5.33 -92.90
C PRO A 197 -40.45 6.07 -93.23
N ARG A 198 -39.79 6.65 -92.22
CA ARG A 198 -38.33 6.88 -92.30
C ARG A 198 -37.60 6.58 -90.99
N LYS A 199 -36.69 5.63 -91.17
CA LYS A 199 -35.66 5.06 -90.32
C LYS A 199 -34.46 6.02 -90.26
N ALA A 200 -33.89 6.26 -89.07
CA ALA A 200 -32.46 6.57 -88.86
C ALA A 200 -32.23 6.71 -87.34
N LEU A 201 -31.71 5.72 -86.61
CA LEU A 201 -30.38 5.10 -86.64
C LEU A 201 -29.35 5.90 -85.81
N ASN A 202 -28.97 5.28 -84.67
CA ASN A 202 -27.69 5.28 -83.95
C ASN A 202 -26.83 6.55 -83.83
N ALA A 203 -26.36 6.81 -82.61
CA ALA A 203 -24.96 6.56 -82.19
C ALA A 203 -24.82 6.91 -80.69
N GLN A 204 -24.67 5.94 -79.79
CA GLN A 204 -23.40 5.43 -79.24
C GLN A 204 -22.47 6.52 -78.64
N ALA A 205 -22.31 6.45 -77.31
CA ALA A 205 -21.16 6.95 -76.52
C ALA A 205 -19.88 6.14 -76.87
N PRO A 206 -18.63 6.48 -76.42
CA PRO A 206 -18.26 6.63 -74.99
C PRO A 206 -17.11 7.62 -74.65
N LEU A 207 -16.86 7.69 -73.33
CA LEU A 207 -15.76 8.24 -72.46
C LEU A 207 -14.30 8.05 -72.98
N PRO A 208 -13.20 8.39 -72.23
CA PRO A 208 -12.94 9.25 -71.05
C PRO A 208 -11.81 10.29 -71.35
N THR A 209 -11.21 11.07 -70.44
CA THR A 209 -9.99 10.74 -69.67
C THR A 209 -9.48 11.99 -68.91
N ASN A 210 -8.86 11.73 -67.76
CA ASN A 210 -8.32 12.66 -66.76
C ASN A 210 -7.07 13.45 -67.18
N ALA A 211 -6.88 14.54 -66.42
CA ALA A 211 -5.63 15.03 -65.80
C ALA A 211 -4.66 15.95 -66.56
N THR A 212 -4.24 16.95 -65.77
CA THR A 212 -2.87 17.52 -65.66
C THR A 212 -2.67 18.95 -66.16
N THR A 213 -2.33 19.78 -65.18
CA THR A 213 -1.93 21.19 -65.13
C THR A 213 -0.52 21.43 -65.74
N PRO A 214 0.07 22.64 -65.63
CA PRO A 214 0.30 23.66 -66.67
C PRO A 214 1.79 23.68 -67.14
N PRO A 215 2.30 24.73 -67.84
CA PRO A 215 2.76 25.94 -67.14
C PRO A 215 2.63 27.29 -67.91
N VAL A 216 2.55 28.36 -67.11
CA VAL A 216 3.23 29.67 -67.20
C VAL A 216 4.16 29.92 -68.42
N ARG A 217 3.98 31.03 -69.16
CA ARG A 217 4.82 32.27 -69.10
C ARG A 217 4.48 33.27 -70.23
N THR A 218 4.21 34.52 -69.82
CA THR A 218 4.54 35.83 -70.41
C THR A 218 4.52 36.07 -71.92
N ARG A 219 3.87 37.19 -72.28
CA ARG A 219 4.58 38.30 -72.91
C ARG A 219 4.20 39.61 -72.22
#